data_AF-Q328T5-F1
#
_entry.id   AF-Q328T5-F1
#
_cell.length_a   1.000
_cell.length_b   1.000
_cell.length_c   1.000
_cell.angle_alpha   90.00
_cell.angle_beta   90.00
_cell.angle_gamma   90.00
#
_symmetry.space_group_name_H-M   'P 1'
#
loop_
_entity.id
_entity.type
_entity.pdbx_description
1 polymer ?
#
loop_
_entity_poly.entity_id
_entity_poly.type
_entity_poly.pdbx_seq_one_letter_code
_entity_poly.pdbx_strand_id
1 'polypeptide(L)'
;MVLEGIHSHDPQARDIAVQYYHAAETAIYDYIARRHPQSAQCVTDFMSTVMSGLSAKAREGHSLEQLCATAALAGEAIKTILKE
;
A
#
# COMPACT_ATOMS: atom_id res chain seq x y z
N MET A 1 9.22 7.38 2.40
CA MET A 1 10.67 7.09 2.41
C MET A 1 10.98 5.60 2.26
N VAL A 2 10.19 4.69 2.85
CA VAL A 2 10.37 3.23 2.67
C VAL A 2 10.46 2.81 1.19
N LEU A 3 9.54 3.27 0.34
CA LEU A 3 9.52 2.94 -1.09
C LEU A 3 10.68 3.50 -1.94
N GLU A 4 11.41 4.50 -1.45
CA GLU A 4 12.64 4.94 -2.11
C GLU A 4 13.83 4.13 -1.58
N GLY A 5 13.80 3.79 -0.28
CA GLY A 5 14.80 2.94 0.35
C GLY A 5 14.94 1.57 -0.34
N ILE A 6 13.83 0.97 -0.82
CA ILE A 6 13.90 -0.31 -1.56
C ILE A 6 14.73 -0.22 -2.85
N HIS A 7 14.92 0.99 -3.39
CA HIS A 7 15.75 1.25 -4.57
C HIS A 7 17.14 1.80 -4.21
N SER A 8 17.49 1.87 -2.92
CA SER A 8 18.78 2.40 -2.49
C SER A 8 19.95 1.62 -3.09
N HIS A 9 20.99 2.36 -3.46
CA HIS A 9 22.28 1.79 -3.86
C HIS A 9 23.07 1.24 -2.67
N ASP A 10 22.77 1.71 -1.46
CA ASP A 10 23.28 1.11 -0.21
C ASP A 10 22.49 -0.18 0.08
N PRO A 11 23.15 -1.37 0.01
CA PRO A 11 22.47 -2.64 0.25
C PRO A 11 21.83 -2.75 1.65
N GLN A 12 22.45 -2.14 2.67
CA GLN A 12 21.93 -2.20 4.03
C GLN A 12 20.67 -1.35 4.17
N ALA A 13 20.68 -0.13 3.64
CA ALA A 13 19.50 0.73 3.61
C ALA A 13 18.36 0.09 2.81
N ARG A 14 18.69 -0.58 1.70
CA ARG A 14 17.72 -1.30 0.87
C ARG A 14 17.09 -2.47 1.62
N ASP A 15 17.90 -3.31 2.26
CA ASP A 15 17.40 -4.46 3.00
C ASP A 15 16.45 -4.03 4.13
N ILE A 16 16.82 -3.00 4.89
CA ILE A 16 15.96 -2.43 5.93
C ILE A 16 14.64 -1.94 5.33
N ALA A 17 14.68 -1.20 4.22
CA ALA A 17 13.47 -0.70 3.58
C ALA A 17 12.55 -1.83 3.07
N VAL A 18 13.13 -2.88 2.50
CA VAL A 18 12.39 -4.08 2.05
C VAL A 18 11.74 -4.80 3.23
N GLN A 19 12.44 -4.95 4.36
CA GLN A 19 11.88 -5.54 5.58
C GLN A 19 10.68 -4.74 6.10
N TYR A 20 10.79 -3.41 6.17
CA TYR A 20 9.67 -2.55 6.57
C TYR A 20 8.49 -2.63 5.60
N TYR A 21 8.77 -2.73 4.30
CA TYR A 21 7.74 -2.89 3.27
C TYR A 21 6.96 -4.20 3.48
N HIS A 22 7.66 -5.33 3.60
CA HIS A 22 7.01 -6.63 3.83
C HIS A 22 6.28 -6.71 5.18
N ALA A 23 6.82 -6.10 6.23
CA ALA A 23 6.16 -6.03 7.53
C ALA A 23 4.84 -5.25 7.43
N ALA A 24 4.80 -4.16 6.65
CA ALA A 24 3.58 -3.40 6.42
C ALA A 24 2.54 -4.22 5.63
N GLU A 25 2.96 -4.92 4.57
CA GLU A 25 2.06 -5.81 3.81
C GLU A 25 1.49 -6.93 4.68
N THR A 26 2.32 -7.55 5.51
CA THR A 26 1.90 -8.61 6.44
C THR A 26 0.88 -8.07 7.46
N ALA A 27 1.11 -6.89 8.01
CA ALA A 27 0.18 -6.27 8.95
C ALA A 27 -1.18 -5.94 8.31
N ILE A 28 -1.18 -5.49 7.05
CA ILE A 28 -2.40 -5.25 6.27
C ILE A 28 -3.13 -6.58 6.02
N TYR A 29 -2.40 -7.61 5.56
CA TYR A 29 -2.95 -8.94 5.34
C TYR A 29 -3.60 -9.49 6.60
N ASP A 30 -2.89 -9.50 7.73
CA ASP A 30 -3.39 -10.02 9.01
C ASP A 30 -4.61 -9.25 9.52
N TYR A 31 -4.67 -7.94 9.25
CA TYR A 31 -5.85 -7.14 9.57
C TYR A 31 -7.08 -7.57 8.76
N ILE A 32 -6.91 -7.75 7.44
CA ILE A 32 -8.02 -8.13 6.55
C ILE A 32 -8.42 -9.59 6.80
N ALA A 33 -7.45 -10.50 6.94
CA ALA A 33 -7.66 -11.93 7.07
C ALA A 33 -8.47 -12.33 8.31
N ARG A 34 -8.44 -11.51 9.37
CA ARG A 34 -9.28 -11.71 10.56
C ARG A 34 -10.78 -11.71 10.28
N ARG A 35 -11.22 -11.01 9.23
CA ARG A 35 -12.65 -10.88 8.88
C ARG A 35 -12.97 -11.40 7.48
N HIS A 36 -12.00 -11.29 6.57
CA HIS A 36 -12.14 -11.59 5.15
C HIS A 36 -10.97 -12.45 4.64
N PRO A 37 -10.74 -13.66 5.17
CA PRO A 37 -9.57 -14.49 4.84
C PRO A 37 -9.45 -14.82 3.35
N GLN A 38 -10.58 -14.98 2.65
CA GLN A 38 -10.59 -15.31 1.22
C GLN A 38 -10.15 -14.14 0.32
N SER A 39 -10.37 -12.90 0.77
CA SER A 39 -10.03 -11.69 0.01
C SER A 39 -8.73 -11.02 0.50
N ALA A 40 -8.19 -11.47 1.64
CA ALA A 40 -7.06 -10.84 2.31
C ALA A 40 -5.85 -10.62 1.41
N GLN A 41 -5.44 -11.64 0.65
CA GLN A 41 -4.31 -11.52 -0.27
C GLN A 41 -4.57 -10.46 -1.35
N CYS A 42 -5.67 -10.61 -2.10
CA CYS A 42 -5.98 -9.71 -3.21
C CYS A 42 -6.17 -8.25 -2.76
N VAL A 43 -6.81 -8.04 -1.61
CA VAL A 43 -6.99 -6.69 -1.04
C VAL A 43 -5.66 -6.12 -0.53
N THR A 44 -4.78 -6.96 0.02
CA THR A 44 -3.42 -6.55 0.40
C THR A 44 -2.63 -6.12 -0.84
N ASP A 45 -2.61 -6.92 -1.90
CA ASP A 45 -1.93 -6.60 -3.16
C ASP A 45 -2.45 -5.29 -3.78
N PHE A 46 -3.78 -5.09 -3.74
CA PHE A 46 -4.42 -3.86 -4.18
C PHE A 46 -3.98 -2.67 -3.32
N MET A 47 -3.98 -2.79 -1.99
CA MET A 47 -3.53 -1.76 -1.08
C MET A 47 -2.06 -1.38 -1.30
N SER A 48 -1.18 -2.37 -1.48
CA SER A 48 0.23 -2.16 -1.81
C SER A 48 0.41 -1.37 -3.11
N THR A 49 -0.38 -1.71 -4.14
CA THR A 49 -0.39 -1.02 -5.42
C THR A 49 -0.85 0.43 -5.27
N VAL A 50 -1.96 0.66 -4.56
CA VAL A 50 -2.51 2.00 -4.31
C VAL A 50 -1.52 2.85 -3.52
N MET A 51 -0.95 2.32 -2.43
CA MET A 51 0.02 3.05 -1.60
C MET A 51 1.27 3.42 -2.40
N SER A 52 1.77 2.51 -3.23
CA SER A 52 2.93 2.76 -4.10
C SER A 52 2.62 3.81 -5.16
N GLY A 53 1.46 3.70 -5.82
CA GLY A 53 0.98 4.66 -6.81
C GLY A 53 0.76 6.06 -6.23
N LEU A 54 0.10 6.16 -5.07
CA LEU A 54 -0.08 7.42 -4.34
C LEU A 54 1.26 8.07 -4.01
N SER A 55 2.23 7.27 -3.55
CA SER A 55 3.56 7.77 -3.24
C SER A 55 4.27 8.30 -4.50
N ALA A 56 4.20 7.56 -5.61
CA ALA A 56 4.77 7.98 -6.89
C ALA A 56 4.12 9.27 -7.39
N LYS A 57 2.79 9.36 -7.37
CA LYS A 57 2.06 10.55 -7.79
C LYS A 57 2.31 11.77 -6.92
N ALA A 58 2.52 11.59 -5.61
CA ALA A 58 2.96 12.67 -4.74
C ALA A 58 4.32 13.25 -5.15
N ARG A 59 5.26 12.39 -5.61
CA ARG A 59 6.56 12.85 -6.15
C ARG A 59 6.45 13.51 -7.52
N GLU A 60 5.48 13.09 -8.33
CA GLU A 60 5.16 13.71 -9.62
C GLU A 60 4.38 15.04 -9.48
N GLY A 61 4.09 15.50 -8.26
CA GLY A 61 3.48 16.80 -8.00
C GLY A 61 1.95 16.80 -7.94
N HIS A 62 1.31 15.64 -7.75
CA HIS A 62 -0.11 15.61 -7.44
C HIS A 62 -0.38 16.37 -6.13
N SER A 63 -1.44 17.18 -6.14
CA SER A 63 -1.94 17.86 -4.96
C SER A 63 -2.50 16.87 -3.93
N LEU A 64 -2.54 17.30 -2.67
CA LEU A 64 -3.17 16.53 -1.60
C LEU A 64 -4.62 16.14 -1.95
N GLU A 65 -5.37 17.04 -2.59
CA GLU A 65 -6.74 16.78 -3.02
C GLU A 65 -6.83 15.61 -4.01
N GLN A 66 -5.97 15.58 -5.03
CA GLN A 66 -5.93 14.48 -6.00
C GLN A 66 -5.56 13.15 -5.35
N LEU A 67 -4.62 13.17 -4.40
CA LEU A 67 -4.20 11.98 -3.66
C LEU A 67 -5.34 11.47 -2.76
N CYS A 68 -6.01 12.37 -2.03
CA CYS A 68 -7.16 12.04 -1.19
C CYS A 68 -8.34 11.49 -2.01
N ALA A 69 -8.63 12.08 -3.17
CA ALA A 69 -9.67 11.58 -4.08
C ALA A 69 -9.35 10.15 -4.56
N THR A 70 -8.10 9.88 -4.89
CA THR A 70 -7.65 8.53 -5.30
C THR A 70 -7.76 7.53 -4.15
N ALA A 71 -7.34 7.91 -2.94
CA ALA A 71 -7.47 7.08 -1.75
C ALA A 71 -8.95 6.80 -1.40
N ALA A 72 -9.83 7.79 -1.56
CA ALA A 72 -11.27 7.61 -1.34
C ALA A 72 -11.87 6.61 -2.33
N LEU A 73 -11.53 6.70 -3.62
CA LEU A 73 -11.97 5.74 -4.64
C LEU A 73 -11.47 4.32 -4.35
N ALA A 74 -10.21 4.17 -3.91
CA ALA A 74 -9.68 2.89 -3.49
C ALA A 74 -10.46 2.32 -2.28
N GLY A 75 -10.83 3.16 -1.33
CA GLY A 75 -11.67 2.79 -0.19
C GLY A 75 -13.04 2.22 -0.61
N GLU A 76 -13.71 2.86 -1.57
CA GLU A 76 -14.99 2.38 -2.11
C GLU A 76 -14.85 1.05 -2.86
N ALA A 77 -13.75 0.87 -3.61
CA ALA A 77 -13.45 -0.42 -4.25
C ALA A 77 -13.26 -1.54 -3.22
N ILE A 78 -12.55 -1.25 -2.12
CA ILE A 78 -12.32 -2.22 -1.03
C ILE A 78 -13.63 -2.58 -0.33
N LYS A 79 -14.46 -1.59 0.01
CA LYS A 79 -15.80 -1.84 0.59
C LYS A 79 -16.62 -2.76 -0.30
N THR A 80 -16.63 -2.50 -1.61
CA THR A 80 -17.35 -3.33 -2.58
C THR A 80 -16.83 -4.78 -2.59
N ILE A 81 -15.51 -4.98 -2.58
CA ILE A 81 -14.88 -6.31 -2.60
C ILE A 81 -15.11 -7.06 -1.28
N LEU A 82 -15.05 -6.36 -0.15
CA LEU A 82 -15.24 -6.91 1.19
C LEU A 82 -16.71 -7.00 1.61
N LYS A 83 -17.63 -6.46 0.80
CA LYS A 83 -19.07 -6.36 1.08
C LYS A 83 -19.37 -5.60 2.37
N GLU A 84 -18.68 -4.48 2.56
CA GLU A 84 -18.85 -3.51 3.65
C GLU A 84 -19.57 -2.24 3.23
#